data_AF-A0A0P7WRR7-F1
#
_entry.id   AF-A0A0P7WRR7-F1
#
_cell.length_a   1.000
_cell.length_b   1.000
_cell.length_c   1.000
_cell.angle_alpha   90.00
_cell.angle_beta   90.00
_cell.angle_gamma   90.00
#
_symmetry.space_group_name_H-M   'P 1'
#
loop_
_entity.id
_entity.type
_entity.pdbx_description
1 polymer ?
#
loop_
_entity_poly.entity_id
_entity_poly.type
_entity_poly.pdbx_seq_one_letter_code
_entity_poly.pdbx_strand_id
1 'polypeptide(L)'
;MYRGSGFFDREPGDFFLLKQICALAFSQVVYFGDSMRSDMFPASSYGKWETVMIVEELEGEGVQRNIAAKPAEPPLEPLGKKVKYEDQGMKTPSAASEQWGSYFVDAHRSESGEDEVPKLTWCSYSIHTYSTVAIPSVEAIADLPLDYKFPRFSPDKPTTTGYFPRPPDSLLKMYGTVP
;
A
#
# COMPACT_ATOMS: atom_id res chain seq x y z
N MET A 1 22.41 -16.65 21.16
CA MET A 1 23.14 -16.39 19.90
C MET A 1 22.67 -17.42 18.88
N TYR A 2 21.55 -17.15 18.20
CA TYR A 2 21.05 -18.00 17.12
C TYR A 2 21.28 -17.25 15.80
N ARG A 3 22.17 -17.79 14.96
CA ARG A 3 22.35 -17.39 13.56
C ARG A 3 21.14 -17.91 12.77
N GLY A 4 20.22 -17.01 12.42
CA GLY A 4 19.23 -17.26 11.36
C GLY A 4 19.88 -16.97 10.02
N SER A 5 20.58 -17.96 9.46
CA SER A 5 21.01 -17.95 8.07
C SER A 5 19.85 -18.41 7.19
N GLY A 6 19.30 -17.47 6.44
CA GLY A 6 18.24 -17.70 5.46
C GLY A 6 17.40 -16.43 5.31
N PHE A 7 17.37 -15.88 4.10
CA PHE A 7 16.56 -14.70 3.70
C PHE A 7 17.21 -13.30 3.81
N PHE A 8 18.47 -13.19 4.22
CA PHE A 8 19.24 -11.94 4.08
C PHE A 8 20.37 -12.19 3.08
N ASP A 9 20.24 -11.59 1.90
CA ASP A 9 21.15 -11.53 0.74
C ASP A 9 20.48 -12.07 -0.54
N ARG A 10 19.40 -11.41 -0.97
CA ARG A 10 19.07 -11.39 -2.40
C ARG A 10 20.04 -10.40 -3.02
N GLU A 11 21.12 -10.92 -3.61
CA GLU A 11 22.11 -10.17 -4.36
C GLU A 11 21.43 -9.15 -5.31
N PRO A 12 22.00 -7.94 -5.51
CA PRO A 12 21.43 -6.91 -6.40
C PRO A 12 21.32 -7.31 -7.89
N GLY A 13 21.71 -8.54 -8.25
CA GLY A 13 21.77 -9.05 -9.62
C GLY A 13 20.43 -9.03 -10.35
N ASP A 14 19.32 -9.37 -9.68
CA ASP A 14 18.00 -9.44 -10.34
C ASP A 14 17.49 -8.04 -10.75
N PHE A 15 17.66 -7.05 -9.87
CA PHE A 15 17.31 -5.66 -10.18
C PHE A 15 18.21 -5.07 -11.28
N PHE A 16 19.49 -5.46 -11.30
CA PHE A 16 20.41 -5.03 -12.34
C PHE A 16 20.01 -5.59 -13.71
N LEU A 17 19.60 -6.86 -13.78
CA LEU A 17 19.12 -7.48 -15.02
C LEU A 17 17.87 -6.80 -15.56
N LEU A 18 16.87 -6.56 -14.71
CA LEU A 18 15.66 -5.82 -15.07
C LEU A 18 15.99 -4.42 -15.58
N LYS A 19 16.91 -3.71 -14.90
CA LYS A 19 17.37 -2.39 -15.33
C LYS A 19 18.03 -2.44 -16.71
N GLN A 20 18.84 -3.46 -16.98
CA GLN A 20 19.47 -3.65 -18.29
C GLN A 20 18.44 -3.91 -19.39
N ILE A 21 17.42 -4.74 -19.14
CA ILE A 21 16.33 -5.00 -20.10
C ILE A 21 15.49 -3.74 -20.34
N CYS A 22 15.11 -3.00 -19.30
CA CYS A 22 14.33 -1.77 -19.44
C CYS A 22 15.11 -0.62 -20.08
N ALA A 23 16.43 -0.52 -19.83
CA ALA A 23 17.29 0.47 -20.47
C ALA A 23 17.40 0.27 -21.98
N LEU A 24 17.31 -0.98 -22.45
CA LEU A 24 17.22 -1.31 -23.88
C LEU A 24 15.89 -0.85 -24.51
N ALA A 25 14.87 -0.59 -23.69
CA ALA A 25 13.52 -0.22 -24.13
C ALA A 25 13.13 1.26 -23.85
N PHE A 26 14.07 2.11 -23.38
CA PHE A 26 13.81 3.53 -23.03
C PHE A 26 12.52 3.76 -22.22
N SER A 27 12.16 2.83 -21.34
CA SER A 27 10.88 2.85 -20.63
C SER A 27 11.07 3.34 -19.20
N GLN A 28 10.26 4.32 -18.78
CA GLN A 28 10.08 4.59 -17.35
C GLN A 28 9.44 3.35 -16.70
N VAL A 29 10.07 2.83 -15.65
CA VAL A 29 9.59 1.63 -14.94
C VAL A 29 8.73 2.06 -13.76
N VAL A 30 7.56 1.45 -13.65
CA VAL A 30 6.69 1.52 -12.47
C VAL A 30 6.72 0.17 -11.78
N TYR A 31 7.07 0.13 -10.50
CA TYR A 31 7.16 -1.09 -9.70
C TYR A 31 6.07 -1.13 -8.64
N PHE A 32 5.32 -2.23 -8.62
CA PHE A 32 4.26 -2.47 -7.64
C PHE A 32 4.74 -3.46 -6.59
N GLY A 33 4.42 -3.22 -5.32
CA GLY A 33 4.73 -4.16 -4.25
C GLY A 33 4.05 -3.77 -2.94
N ASP A 34 4.01 -4.72 -2.01
CA ASP A 34 3.38 -4.63 -0.69
C ASP A 34 4.41 -4.69 0.45
N SER A 35 5.67 -5.00 0.15
CA SER A 35 6.74 -5.02 1.14
C SER A 35 7.59 -3.76 1.10
N MET A 36 7.51 -2.94 2.15
CA MET A 36 8.36 -1.75 2.27
C MET A 36 9.86 -2.07 2.16
N ARG A 37 10.27 -3.24 2.68
CA ARG A 37 11.69 -3.61 2.77
C ARG A 37 12.24 -4.25 1.51
N SER A 38 11.51 -5.18 0.89
CA SER A 38 12.01 -5.94 -0.25
C SER A 38 11.60 -5.35 -1.59
N ASP A 39 10.52 -4.57 -1.63
CA ASP A 39 9.99 -3.98 -2.85
C ASP A 39 10.29 -2.49 -2.94
N MET A 40 9.71 -1.70 -2.02
CA MET A 40 9.77 -0.24 -2.13
C MET A 40 11.20 0.28 -1.99
N PHE A 41 11.89 -0.10 -0.92
CA PHE A 41 13.25 0.39 -0.66
C PHE A 41 14.22 0.09 -1.81
N PRO A 42 14.35 -1.16 -2.32
CA PRO A 42 15.27 -1.44 -3.43
C PRO A 42 14.86 -0.81 -4.76
N ALA A 43 13.56 -0.82 -5.10
CA ALA A 43 13.07 -0.24 -6.36
C ALA A 43 13.29 1.28 -6.41
N SER A 44 13.02 1.98 -5.31
CA SER A 44 13.25 3.42 -5.20
C SER A 44 14.73 3.77 -5.11
N SER A 45 15.49 3.08 -4.25
CA SER A 45 16.88 3.44 -3.94
C SER A 45 17.87 3.05 -5.05
N TYR A 46 17.76 1.83 -5.58
CA TYR A 46 18.71 1.29 -6.57
C TYR A 46 18.17 1.38 -8.00
N GLY A 47 16.87 1.11 -8.17
CA GLY A 47 16.19 1.19 -9.45
C GLY A 47 15.97 2.61 -9.93
N LYS A 48 15.76 3.56 -8.99
CA LYS A 48 15.23 4.92 -9.27
C LYS A 48 13.90 4.85 -10.04
N TRP A 49 13.12 3.82 -9.76
CA TRP A 49 11.83 3.58 -10.41
C TRP A 49 10.71 4.34 -9.70
N GLU A 50 9.62 4.58 -10.42
CA GLU A 50 8.38 5.04 -9.79
C GLU A 50 7.77 3.84 -9.04
N THR A 51 7.41 4.01 -7.77
CA THR A 51 6.99 2.90 -6.91
C THR A 51 5.54 3.09 -6.46
N VAL A 52 4.75 2.02 -6.57
CA VAL A 52 3.37 1.98 -6.10
C VAL A 52 3.28 0.96 -4.98
N MET A 53 3.01 1.46 -3.77
CA MET A 53 2.80 0.62 -2.60
C MET A 53 1.36 0.13 -2.56
N ILE A 54 1.17 -1.17 -2.40
CA ILE A 54 -0.13 -1.77 -2.11
C ILE A 54 -0.25 -1.85 -0.58
N VAL A 55 -1.25 -1.16 -0.03
CA VAL A 55 -1.47 -1.03 1.41
C VAL A 55 -2.92 -1.40 1.70
N GLU A 56 -3.17 -2.67 1.99
CA GLU A 56 -4.53 -3.18 2.25
C GLU A 56 -5.16 -2.53 3.49
N GLU A 57 -4.34 -2.05 4.43
CA GLU A 57 -4.78 -1.35 5.64
C GLU A 57 -5.50 -0.03 5.35
N LEU A 58 -5.36 0.51 4.13
CA LEU A 58 -6.18 1.64 3.69
C LEU A 58 -7.67 1.30 3.75
N GLU A 59 -8.06 0.09 3.40
CA GLU A 59 -9.46 -0.34 3.40
C GLU A 59 -10.07 -0.31 4.80
N GLY A 60 -9.26 -0.56 5.83
CA GLY A 60 -9.67 -0.51 7.23
C GLY A 60 -9.80 0.89 7.80
N GLU A 61 -9.20 1.88 7.14
CA GLU A 61 -9.26 3.29 7.55
C GLU A 61 -10.19 4.12 6.66
N GLY A 62 -11.32 3.51 6.32
CA GLY A 62 -12.44 4.14 5.63
C GLY A 62 -12.23 4.35 4.13
N VAL A 63 -11.12 3.87 3.56
CA VAL A 63 -10.87 3.94 2.12
C VAL A 63 -11.68 2.83 1.44
N GLN A 64 -12.91 3.16 1.06
CA GLN A 64 -13.78 2.18 0.41
C GLN A 64 -13.25 1.80 -0.98
N ARG A 65 -13.35 0.53 -1.33
CA ARG A 65 -13.21 0.09 -2.73
C ARG A 65 -14.21 0.89 -3.57
N ASN A 66 -13.84 1.29 -4.78
CA ASN A 66 -14.81 1.81 -5.74
C ASN A 66 -15.80 0.69 -6.07
N ILE A 67 -16.92 0.62 -5.34
CA ILE A 67 -18.01 -0.32 -5.60
C ILE A 67 -18.83 0.26 -6.77
N ALA A 68 -18.26 0.26 -7.97
CA ALA A 68 -19.03 0.41 -9.20
C ALA A 68 -19.60 -0.95 -9.68
N ALA A 69 -19.25 -2.05 -9.02
CA ALA A 69 -19.90 -3.34 -9.22
C ALA A 69 -20.95 -3.59 -8.13
N LYS A 70 -22.22 -3.35 -8.46
CA LYS A 70 -23.32 -4.08 -7.81
C LYS A 70 -22.96 -5.58 -7.78
N PRO A 71 -23.28 -6.34 -6.73
CA PRO A 71 -23.21 -7.80 -6.82
C PRO A 71 -24.18 -8.23 -7.93
N ALA A 72 -23.63 -8.66 -9.07
CA ALA A 72 -24.41 -9.35 -10.07
C ALA A 72 -24.87 -10.68 -9.45
N GLU A 73 -26.14 -11.01 -9.66
CA GLU A 73 -26.77 -12.26 -9.23
C GLU A 73 -25.90 -13.47 -9.62
N PRO A 74 -25.83 -14.51 -8.76
CA PRO A 74 -24.91 -15.62 -8.97
C PRO A 74 -25.25 -16.38 -10.27
N PRO A 75 -24.29 -16.55 -11.20
CA PRO A 75 -24.48 -17.44 -12.34
C PRO A 75 -24.52 -18.89 -11.86
N LEU A 76 -25.51 -19.64 -12.34
CA LEU A 76 -25.69 -21.08 -12.08
C LEU A 76 -24.43 -21.87 -12.50
N GLU A 77 -23.81 -22.56 -11.55
CA GLU A 77 -22.60 -23.38 -11.74
C GLU A 77 -22.82 -24.58 -12.68
N PRO A 78 -21.91 -24.87 -13.63
CA PRO A 78 -21.81 -26.19 -14.24
C PRO A 78 -21.02 -27.14 -13.33
N LEU A 79 -21.68 -28.23 -12.93
CA LEU A 79 -21.14 -29.32 -12.13
C LEU A 79 -19.93 -29.98 -12.82
N GLY A 80 -18.71 -29.75 -12.34
CA GLY A 80 -17.54 -30.43 -12.90
C GLY A 80 -16.22 -30.22 -12.17
N LYS A 81 -15.83 -31.22 -11.36
CA LYS A 81 -14.52 -31.47 -10.74
C LYS A 81 -14.11 -30.50 -9.61
N LYS A 82 -14.39 -30.94 -8.37
CA LYS A 82 -13.90 -30.33 -7.12
C LYS A 82 -12.38 -30.36 -7.05
N VAL A 83 -11.73 -29.27 -7.47
CA VAL A 83 -10.42 -28.88 -6.94
C VAL A 83 -10.69 -28.24 -5.59
N LYS A 84 -10.07 -28.75 -4.53
CA LYS A 84 -10.20 -28.24 -3.17
C LYS A 84 -9.33 -26.98 -3.02
N TYR A 85 -9.71 -25.89 -3.67
CA TYR A 85 -9.34 -24.57 -3.19
C TYR A 85 -10.41 -24.17 -2.18
N GLU A 86 -9.98 -23.78 -0.98
CA GLU A 86 -10.86 -23.04 -0.09
C GLU A 86 -11.34 -21.82 -0.87
N ASP A 87 -12.64 -21.80 -1.14
CA ASP A 87 -13.38 -20.62 -1.51
C ASP A 87 -13.18 -19.62 -0.36
N GLN A 88 -12.11 -18.83 -0.43
CA GLN A 88 -11.99 -17.61 0.36
C GLN A 88 -13.05 -16.65 -0.17
N GLY A 89 -14.28 -16.88 0.29
CA GLY A 89 -15.42 -16.05 0.02
C GLY A 89 -15.03 -14.59 0.19
N MET A 90 -15.39 -13.80 -0.82
CA MET A 90 -15.57 -12.34 -0.77
C MET A 90 -14.76 -11.68 0.35
N LYS A 91 -13.47 -11.41 0.08
CA LYS A 91 -12.53 -10.77 1.02
C LYS A 91 -13.22 -9.58 1.70
N THR A 92 -13.62 -9.80 2.95
CA THR A 92 -14.14 -8.75 3.82
C THR A 92 -13.05 -7.67 3.89
N PRO A 93 -13.39 -6.36 3.81
CA PRO A 93 -12.39 -5.30 3.92
C PRO A 93 -11.48 -5.54 5.12
N SER A 94 -10.18 -5.29 4.96
CA SER A 94 -9.26 -5.38 6.10
C SER A 94 -9.79 -4.47 7.20
N ALA A 95 -10.06 -4.99 8.40
CA ALA A 95 -10.62 -4.21 9.49
C ALA A 95 -9.50 -3.43 10.20
N ALA A 96 -9.78 -2.23 10.70
CA ALA A 96 -8.84 -1.51 11.55
C ALA A 96 -8.48 -2.33 12.80
N SER A 97 -7.22 -2.26 13.24
CA SER A 97 -6.78 -3.00 14.44
C SER A 97 -7.34 -2.39 15.71
N GLU A 98 -8.06 -3.18 16.51
CA GLU A 98 -8.58 -2.76 17.81
C GLU A 98 -7.53 -2.83 18.93
N GLN A 99 -6.46 -3.61 18.73
CA GLN A 99 -5.45 -3.88 19.76
C GLN A 99 -4.15 -3.12 19.56
N TRP A 100 -3.73 -2.91 18.31
CA TRP A 100 -2.43 -2.32 17.98
C TRP A 100 -2.52 -0.88 17.49
N GLY A 101 -3.73 -0.34 17.38
CA GLY A 101 -3.98 1.01 16.90
C GLY A 101 -3.91 1.13 15.37
N SER A 102 -3.74 2.37 14.90
CA SER A 102 -3.68 2.66 13.47
C SER A 102 -2.34 2.23 12.88
N TYR A 103 -2.38 1.71 11.65
CA TYR A 103 -1.19 1.43 10.88
C TYR A 103 -0.41 2.72 10.52
N PHE A 104 -1.10 3.85 10.43
CA PHE A 104 -0.54 5.09 9.91
C PHE A 104 -0.15 6.12 10.98
N VAL A 105 -0.87 6.16 12.10
CA VAL A 105 -0.65 7.14 13.17
C VAL A 105 -0.58 6.47 14.53
N ASP A 106 0.46 6.81 15.29
CA ASP A 106 0.58 6.45 16.70
C ASP A 106 0.06 7.61 17.56
N ALA A 107 -0.99 7.34 18.34
CA ALA A 107 -1.59 8.26 19.28
C ALA A 107 -1.27 7.78 20.70
N HIS A 108 -0.07 8.12 21.17
CA HIS A 108 0.35 7.79 22.52
C HIS A 108 -0.47 8.61 23.52
N ARG A 109 -1.25 7.96 24.38
CA ARG A 109 -1.94 8.63 25.49
C ARG A 109 -0.97 8.70 26.66
N SER A 110 -0.38 9.86 26.91
CA SER A 110 0.38 10.05 28.14
C SER A 110 -0.55 9.97 29.36
N GLU A 111 -0.11 9.29 30.43
CA GLU A 111 -0.82 9.26 31.71
C GLU A 111 -0.78 10.63 32.43
N SER A 112 0.03 11.57 31.93
CA SER A 112 0.31 12.88 32.53
C SER A 112 -0.63 14.01 32.11
N GLY A 113 -1.69 13.74 31.34
CA GLY A 113 -2.71 14.74 31.00
C GLY A 113 -2.22 15.88 30.08
N GLU A 114 -0.99 15.79 29.56
CA GLU A 114 -0.57 16.56 28.38
C GLU A 114 -1.00 15.79 27.14
N ASP A 115 -1.81 16.43 26.29
CA ASP A 115 -2.19 15.92 24.98
C ASP A 115 -0.93 15.75 24.12
N GLU A 116 -0.33 14.55 24.13
CA GLU A 116 0.81 14.25 23.27
C GLU A 116 0.35 14.29 21.80
N VAL A 117 1.10 15.04 20.99
CA VAL A 117 0.79 15.23 19.57
C VAL A 117 0.89 13.87 18.87
N PRO A 118 -0.15 13.43 18.12
CA PRO A 118 -0.10 12.19 17.35
C PRO A 118 1.09 12.21 16.38
N LYS A 119 1.76 11.06 16.21
CA LYS A 119 2.94 10.92 15.36
C LYS A 119 2.68 9.93 14.23
N LEU A 120 3.35 10.11 13.10
CA LEU A 120 3.36 9.09 12.06
C LEU A 120 4.03 7.82 12.57
N THR A 121 3.47 6.67 12.24
CA THR A 121 4.15 5.39 12.46
C THR A 121 5.39 5.28 11.56
N TRP A 122 6.27 4.34 11.90
CA TRP A 122 7.39 4.00 11.02
C TRP A 122 6.93 3.54 9.64
N CYS A 123 5.79 2.85 9.56
CA CYS A 123 5.20 2.41 8.29
C CYS A 123 4.80 3.62 7.43
N SER A 124 4.06 4.58 7.99
CA SER A 124 3.70 5.82 7.29
C SER A 124 4.93 6.57 6.78
N TYR A 125 5.92 6.75 7.64
CA TYR A 125 7.17 7.42 7.28
C TYR A 125 7.86 6.71 6.10
N SER A 126 7.90 5.38 6.14
CA SER A 126 8.52 4.57 5.09
C SER A 126 7.76 4.64 3.77
N ILE A 127 6.42 4.63 3.80
CA ILE A 127 5.58 4.83 2.62
C ILE A 127 5.88 6.21 2.00
N HIS A 128 5.88 7.27 2.80
CA HIS A 128 6.15 8.64 2.29
C HIS A 128 7.57 8.80 1.72
N THR A 129 8.52 7.99 2.19
CA THR A 129 9.92 8.07 1.79
C THR A 129 10.22 7.27 0.52
N TYR A 130 9.68 6.06 0.41
CA TYR A 130 10.08 5.09 -0.62
C TYR A 130 9.03 4.82 -1.69
N SER A 131 7.82 5.35 -1.54
CA SER A 131 6.71 5.15 -2.47
C SER A 131 6.38 6.44 -3.20
N THR A 132 6.03 6.35 -4.49
CA THR A 132 5.45 7.47 -5.24
C THR A 132 3.96 7.63 -4.93
N VAL A 133 3.24 6.52 -4.85
CA VAL A 133 1.79 6.44 -4.60
C VAL A 133 1.49 5.24 -3.69
N ALA A 134 0.44 5.33 -2.88
CA ALA A 134 -0.11 4.21 -2.13
C ALA A 134 -1.56 3.94 -2.54
N ILE A 135 -1.89 2.67 -2.81
CA ILE A 135 -3.23 2.20 -3.22
C ILE A 135 -3.66 1.01 -2.36
N PRO A 136 -4.97 0.79 -2.14
CA PRO A 136 -5.44 -0.36 -1.36
C PRO A 136 -5.22 -1.69 -2.07
N SER A 137 -5.34 -1.70 -3.41
CA SER A 137 -5.16 -2.89 -4.24
C SER A 137 -4.95 -2.49 -5.70
N VAL A 138 -4.51 -3.44 -6.54
CA VAL A 138 -4.36 -3.21 -7.99
C VAL A 138 -5.73 -3.04 -8.67
N GLU A 139 -6.74 -3.75 -8.19
CA GLU A 139 -8.11 -3.65 -8.70
C GLU A 139 -8.68 -2.25 -8.52
N ALA A 140 -8.29 -1.53 -7.47
CA ALA A 140 -8.76 -0.17 -7.21
C ALA A 140 -8.39 0.84 -8.31
N ILE A 141 -7.37 0.53 -9.11
CA ILE A 141 -6.91 1.37 -10.22
C ILE A 141 -7.18 0.77 -11.60
N ALA A 142 -7.72 -0.44 -11.68
CA ALA A 142 -7.89 -1.17 -12.94
C ALA A 142 -8.89 -0.49 -13.91
N ASP A 143 -9.88 0.22 -13.36
CA ASP A 143 -10.90 0.93 -14.13
C ASP A 143 -10.51 2.38 -14.50
N LEU A 144 -9.33 2.85 -14.07
CA LEU A 144 -8.87 4.20 -14.37
C LEU A 144 -8.31 4.29 -15.79
N PRO A 145 -8.46 5.43 -16.47
CA PRO A 145 -7.88 5.62 -17.78
C PRO A 145 -6.35 5.65 -17.69
N LEU A 146 -5.67 5.23 -18.76
CA LEU A 146 -4.20 5.12 -18.80
C LEU A 146 -3.48 6.46 -18.62
N ASP A 147 -4.16 7.58 -18.88
CA ASP A 147 -3.63 8.94 -18.70
C ASP A 147 -3.95 9.55 -17.33
N TYR A 148 -4.60 8.79 -16.44
CA TYR A 148 -4.92 9.23 -15.08
C TYR A 148 -3.66 9.71 -14.34
N LYS A 149 -3.78 10.84 -13.65
CA LYS A 149 -2.69 11.48 -12.91
C LYS A 149 -2.90 11.28 -11.43
N PHE A 150 -2.14 10.35 -10.85
CA PHE A 150 -2.18 10.13 -9.41
C PHE A 150 -1.55 11.29 -8.64
N PRO A 151 -2.14 11.69 -7.49
CA PRO A 151 -1.42 12.48 -6.51
C PRO A 151 -0.20 11.70 -6.03
N ARG A 152 0.93 12.37 -5.86
CA ARG A 152 2.21 11.74 -5.50
C ARG A 152 2.71 12.23 -4.15
N PHE A 153 3.36 11.35 -3.41
CA PHE A 153 4.15 11.73 -2.25
C PHE A 153 5.27 12.68 -2.66
N SER A 154 5.50 13.69 -1.84
CA SER A 154 6.54 14.70 -2.05
C SER A 154 6.79 15.43 -0.72
N PRO A 155 8.05 15.79 -0.41
CA PRO A 155 8.38 16.54 0.80
C PRO A 155 7.76 17.94 0.82
N ASP A 156 7.43 18.50 -0.35
CA ASP A 156 6.83 19.83 -0.49
C ASP A 156 5.30 19.83 -0.36
N LYS A 157 4.69 18.64 -0.22
CA LYS A 157 3.24 18.46 -0.15
C LYS A 157 2.82 17.95 1.22
N PRO A 158 1.55 18.17 1.62
CA PRO A 158 1.02 17.57 2.83
C PRO A 158 1.17 16.05 2.81
N THR A 159 1.44 15.46 3.97
CA THR A 159 1.58 14.01 4.17
C THR A 159 0.28 13.22 3.92
N THR A 160 -0.83 13.91 3.69
CA THR A 160 -2.10 13.32 3.23
C THR A 160 -2.12 13.14 1.70
N THR A 161 -1.22 13.76 0.94
CA THR A 161 -1.14 13.57 -0.52
C THR A 161 -0.42 12.26 -0.84
N GLY A 162 -0.77 11.60 -1.94
CA GLY A 162 -0.08 10.38 -2.41
C GLY A 162 -0.85 9.08 -2.16
N TYR A 163 -1.89 9.15 -1.33
CA TYR A 163 -2.85 8.07 -1.15
C TYR A 163 -3.97 8.16 -2.19
N PHE A 164 -4.31 7.03 -2.78
CA PHE A 164 -5.46 6.91 -3.68
C PHE A 164 -6.38 5.77 -3.20
N PRO A 165 -7.72 5.93 -3.27
CA PRO A 165 -8.46 7.11 -3.75
C PRO A 165 -8.44 8.31 -2.80
N ARG A 166 -8.16 8.09 -1.51
CA ARG A 166 -8.09 9.14 -0.50
C ARG A 166 -7.14 8.75 0.65
N PRO A 167 -6.76 9.70 1.52
CA PRO A 167 -5.90 9.41 2.66
C PRO A 167 -6.64 8.60 3.74
N PRO A 168 -5.91 7.83 4.58
CA PRO A 168 -6.46 7.12 5.73
C PRO A 168 -7.08 8.08 6.76
N ASP A 169 -8.17 7.65 7.41
CA ASP A 169 -8.91 8.45 8.40
C ASP A 169 -8.04 8.91 9.59
N SER A 170 -7.09 8.08 10.04
CA SER A 170 -6.19 8.45 11.13
C SER A 170 -5.30 9.64 10.78
N LEU A 171 -4.79 9.70 9.54
CA LEU A 171 -4.01 10.83 9.03
C LEU A 171 -4.86 12.08 8.89
N LEU A 172 -6.07 11.95 8.36
CA LEU A 172 -7.02 13.06 8.24
C LEU A 172 -7.33 13.68 9.61
N LYS A 173 -7.59 12.83 10.62
CA LYS A 173 -7.82 13.25 12.00
C LYS A 173 -6.61 13.94 12.62
N MET A 174 -5.40 13.42 12.37
CA MET A 174 -4.15 14.01 12.86
C MET A 174 -3.94 15.45 12.33
N TYR A 175 -4.26 15.71 11.08
CA TYR A 175 -4.07 17.04 10.45
C TYR A 175 -5.32 17.93 10.48
N GLY A 176 -6.34 17.58 11.27
CA GLY A 176 -7.57 18.37 11.39
C GLY A 176 -8.34 18.53 10.08
N THR A 177 -8.07 17.67 9.10
CA THR A 177 -8.71 17.67 7.79
C THR A 177 -9.93 16.76 7.90
N VAL A 178 -11.00 17.26 8.50
CA VAL A 178 -12.26 16.50 8.63
C VAL A 178 -12.89 16.38 7.23
N PRO A 179 -13.39 15.20 6.82
CA PRO A 179 -14.21 15.08 5.60
C PRO A 179 -15.51 15.89 5.70
#